data_AF-A0A434ICK4-F1
#
_entry.id   AF-A0A434ICK4-F1
#
_cell.length_a   1.000
_cell.length_b   1.000
_cell.length_c   1.000
_cell.angle_alpha   90.00
_cell.angle_beta   90.00
_cell.angle_gamma   90.00
#
_symmetry.space_group_name_H-M   'P 1'
#
loop_
_entity.id
_entity.type
_entity.pdbx_description
1 polymer ?
#
loop_
_entity_poly.entity_id
_entity_poly.type
_entity_poly.pdbx_seq_one_letter_code
_entity_poly.pdbx_strand_id
1 'polypeptide(L)'
;MLGWFRKLLPREDRFFDLFERHSRTVVGGAEALEQLLQGRDIDLWCQKIVDLEDEADHITAEVLLAVRRSFITPFDRGDIKDLIQSMDDAIDMMHKTVKTVKLFERKEFDPLMQEMGGVIVAAAKLVAEAIPLLNKVATHTVRLNAIAEEVMRVESRADDLHEQGLKDLF
;
A
#
# COMPACT_ATOMS: atom_id res chain seq x y z
N MET A 1 19.59 16.27 -31.72
CA MET A 1 20.71 15.30 -31.61
C MET A 1 20.85 14.62 -30.22
N LEU A 2 19.83 14.62 -29.34
CA LEU A 2 19.91 13.95 -28.02
C LEU A 2 19.03 12.67 -27.88
N GLY A 3 18.18 12.33 -28.85
CA GLY A 3 17.20 11.25 -28.71
C GLY A 3 17.79 9.83 -28.65
N TRP A 4 18.97 9.62 -29.23
CA TRP A 4 19.62 8.30 -29.25
C TRP A 4 20.33 7.98 -27.91
N PHE A 5 20.88 9.00 -27.24
CA PHE A 5 21.44 8.86 -25.88
C PHE A 5 20.37 8.46 -24.85
N ARG A 6 19.15 9.00 -24.98
CA ARG A 6 18.01 8.65 -24.11
C ARG A 6 17.55 7.20 -24.28
N LYS A 7 17.80 6.57 -25.44
CA LYS A 7 17.52 5.14 -25.68
C LYS A 7 18.57 4.19 -25.08
N LEU A 8 19.77 4.68 -24.76
CA LEU A 8 20.86 3.91 -24.13
C LEU A 8 20.88 4.01 -22.59
N LEU A 9 20.12 4.95 -22.02
CA LEU A 9 19.98 5.11 -20.58
C LEU A 9 18.92 4.13 -20.02
N PRO A 10 19.14 3.51 -18.84
CA PRO A 10 18.13 2.67 -18.19
C PRO A 10 16.81 3.44 -18.08
N ARG A 11 15.73 2.87 -18.62
CA ARG A 11 14.48 3.60 -18.80
C ARG A 11 13.76 3.84 -17.47
N GLU A 12 13.18 5.03 -17.38
CA GLU A 12 12.22 5.49 -16.36
C GLU A 12 11.13 4.46 -16.04
N ASP A 13 10.73 3.65 -17.02
CA ASP A 13 9.70 2.59 -16.95
C ASP A 13 9.87 1.64 -15.75
N ARG A 14 11.12 1.33 -15.36
CA ARG A 14 11.38 0.35 -14.28
C ARG A 14 10.85 0.79 -12.91
N PHE A 15 10.84 2.09 -12.61
CA PHE A 15 10.35 2.56 -11.31
C PHE A 15 8.84 2.36 -11.18
N PHE A 16 8.08 2.67 -12.24
CA PHE A 16 6.63 2.47 -12.26
C PHE A 16 6.27 0.99 -12.21
N ASP A 17 7.02 0.11 -12.90
CA ASP A 17 6.84 -1.33 -12.78
C ASP A 17 7.03 -1.82 -11.32
N LEU A 18 8.03 -1.29 -10.61
CA LEU A 18 8.28 -1.62 -9.21
C LEU A 18 7.16 -1.10 -8.29
N PHE A 19 6.72 0.14 -8.49
CA PHE A 19 5.59 0.69 -7.73
C PHE A 19 4.30 -0.09 -7.99
N GLU A 20 4.02 -0.49 -9.23
CA GLU A 20 2.85 -1.30 -9.56
C GLU A 20 2.92 -2.70 -8.95
N ARG A 21 4.12 -3.30 -8.88
CA ARG A 21 4.31 -4.56 -8.15
C ARG A 21 4.03 -4.39 -6.66
N HIS A 22 4.59 -3.35 -6.04
CA HIS A 22 4.39 -3.07 -4.61
C HIS A 22 2.93 -2.71 -4.30
N SER A 23 2.22 -1.99 -5.19
CA SER A 23 0.81 -1.67 -4.92
C SER A 23 -0.08 -2.90 -4.91
N ARG A 24 0.27 -3.93 -5.71
CA ARG A 24 -0.41 -5.23 -5.67
C ARG A 24 -0.17 -5.99 -4.38
N THR A 25 1.03 -5.91 -3.79
CA THR A 25 1.27 -6.53 -2.47
C THR A 25 0.44 -5.84 -1.40
N VAL A 26 0.34 -4.51 -1.42
CA VAL A 26 -0.51 -3.73 -0.50
C VAL A 26 -1.99 -4.10 -0.65
N VAL A 27 -2.51 -4.21 -1.89
CA VAL A 27 -3.89 -4.68 -2.13
C VAL A 27 -4.09 -6.10 -1.63
N GLY A 28 -3.17 -7.02 -1.95
CA GLY A 28 -3.25 -8.40 -1.48
C GLY A 28 -3.21 -8.50 0.05
N GLY A 29 -2.41 -7.65 0.71
CA GLY A 29 -2.28 -7.59 2.16
C GLY A 29 -3.56 -7.08 2.81
N ALA A 30 -4.16 -6.04 2.22
CA ALA A 30 -5.44 -5.50 2.65
C ALA A 30 -6.57 -6.53 2.53
N GLU A 31 -6.64 -7.23 1.39
CA GLU A 31 -7.66 -8.27 1.16
C GLU A 31 -7.46 -9.46 2.11
N ALA A 32 -6.22 -9.88 2.36
CA ALA A 32 -5.93 -10.90 3.36
C ALA A 32 -6.29 -10.46 4.79
N LEU A 33 -6.06 -9.19 5.13
CA LEU A 33 -6.44 -8.63 6.43
C LEU A 33 -7.95 -8.57 6.61
N GLU A 34 -8.69 -8.18 5.57
CA GLU A 34 -10.16 -8.23 5.57
C GLU A 34 -10.66 -9.64 5.87
N GLN A 35 -10.11 -10.67 5.19
CA GLN A 35 -10.48 -12.06 5.44
C GLN A 35 -10.10 -12.55 6.85
N LEU A 36 -8.93 -12.14 7.35
CA LEU A 36 -8.51 -12.42 8.73
C LEU A 36 -9.52 -11.87 9.74
N LEU A 37 -9.99 -10.64 9.53
CA LEU A 37 -10.93 -9.97 10.44
C LEU A 37 -12.32 -10.61 10.42
N GLN A 38 -12.68 -11.38 9.39
CA GLN A 38 -13.88 -12.23 9.40
C GLN A 38 -13.79 -13.42 10.37
N GLY A 39 -12.63 -13.67 10.99
CA GLY A 39 -12.43 -14.71 12.00
C GLY A 39 -12.39 -16.13 11.46
N ARG A 40 -12.19 -16.31 10.15
CA ARG A 40 -12.09 -17.63 9.49
C ARG A 40 -10.69 -17.84 8.96
N ASP A 41 -10.17 -19.06 9.06
CA ASP A 41 -8.84 -19.44 8.55
C ASP A 41 -7.73 -18.46 9.00
N ILE A 42 -7.77 -18.03 10.26
CA ILE A 42 -6.91 -16.95 10.77
C ILE A 42 -5.43 -17.22 10.53
N ASP A 43 -4.95 -18.44 10.77
CA ASP A 43 -3.56 -18.82 10.57
C ASP A 43 -3.13 -18.72 9.09
N LEU A 44 -4.03 -19.07 8.17
CA LEU A 44 -3.81 -18.96 6.73
C LEU A 44 -3.62 -17.50 6.33
N TRP A 45 -4.56 -16.63 6.73
CA TRP A 45 -4.51 -15.21 6.37
C TRP A 45 -3.37 -14.48 7.06
N CYS A 46 -3.07 -14.84 8.30
CA CYS A 46 -1.87 -14.37 8.99
C CYS A 46 -0.60 -14.69 8.19
N GLN A 47 -0.44 -15.94 7.75
CA GLN A 47 0.73 -16.33 6.96
C GLN A 47 0.76 -15.60 5.62
N LYS A 48 -0.39 -15.44 4.96
CA LYS A 48 -0.48 -14.72 3.69
C LYS A 48 -0.04 -13.27 3.80
N ILE A 49 -0.38 -12.57 4.89
CA ILE A 49 0.05 -11.20 5.14
C ILE A 49 1.57 -11.13 5.37
N VAL A 50 2.14 -12.08 6.12
CA VAL A 50 3.61 -12.18 6.31
C VAL A 50 4.32 -12.34 4.96
N ASP A 51 3.86 -13.30 4.15
CA ASP A 51 4.48 -13.56 2.84
C ASP A 51 4.42 -12.34 1.90
N LEU A 52 3.33 -11.55 1.99
CA LEU A 52 3.16 -10.35 1.17
C LEU A 52 3.99 -9.17 1.69
N GLU A 53 4.19 -9.05 3.00
CA GLU A 53 5.09 -8.05 3.58
C GLU A 53 6.55 -8.35 3.24
N ASP A 54 6.99 -9.61 3.36
CA ASP A 54 8.32 -10.03 2.90
C ASP A 54 8.54 -9.70 1.40
N GLU A 55 7.52 -9.89 0.55
CA GLU A 55 7.57 -9.52 -0.86
C GLU A 55 7.65 -8.00 -1.06
N ALA A 56 6.88 -7.23 -0.29
CA ALA A 56 6.91 -5.76 -0.32
C ALA A 56 8.28 -5.21 0.09
N ASP A 57 8.85 -5.70 1.19
CA ASP A 57 10.19 -5.36 1.67
C ASP A 57 11.25 -5.57 0.59
N HIS A 58 11.17 -6.70 -0.13
CA HIS A 58 12.05 -6.98 -1.25
C HIS A 58 11.91 -5.96 -2.38
N ILE A 59 10.68 -5.58 -2.74
CA ILE A 59 10.42 -4.56 -3.77
C ILE A 59 10.91 -3.19 -3.30
N THR A 60 10.69 -2.82 -2.04
CA THR A 60 11.20 -1.58 -1.42
C THR A 60 12.72 -1.52 -1.53
N ALA A 61 13.41 -2.61 -1.18
CA ALA A 61 14.86 -2.71 -1.34
C ALA A 61 15.31 -2.57 -2.80
N GLU A 62 14.58 -3.16 -3.76
CA GLU A 62 14.84 -2.99 -5.20
C GLU A 62 14.72 -1.52 -5.64
N VAL A 63 13.67 -0.81 -5.21
CA VAL A 63 13.45 0.61 -5.53
C VAL A 63 14.58 1.47 -4.95
N LEU A 64 14.91 1.31 -3.67
CA LEU A 64 15.97 2.09 -3.02
C LEU A 64 17.35 1.82 -3.66
N LEU A 65 17.63 0.59 -4.09
CA LEU A 65 18.83 0.27 -4.85
C LEU A 65 18.82 0.91 -6.24
N ALA A 66 17.67 0.90 -6.92
CA ALA A 66 17.50 1.55 -8.21
C ALA A 66 17.72 3.07 -8.10
N VAL A 67 17.18 3.73 -7.08
CA VAL A 67 17.46 5.16 -6.81
C VAL A 67 18.96 5.39 -6.69
N ARG A 68 19.68 4.62 -5.86
CA ARG A 68 21.14 4.79 -5.65
C ARG A 68 21.97 4.58 -6.93
N ARG A 69 21.53 3.71 -7.84
CA ARG A 69 22.27 3.36 -9.07
C ARG A 69 21.91 4.21 -10.29
N SER A 70 20.68 4.73 -10.32
CA SER A 70 20.18 5.50 -11.46
C SER A 70 20.82 6.88 -11.48
N PHE A 71 21.35 7.29 -12.63
CA PHE A 71 21.83 8.66 -12.84
C PHE A 71 20.67 9.64 -13.07
N ILE A 72 19.62 9.19 -13.77
CA ILE A 72 18.39 9.94 -14.06
C ILE A 72 17.22 9.18 -13.44
N THR A 73 16.33 9.89 -12.76
CA THR A 73 15.08 9.36 -12.18
C THR A 73 13.86 9.98 -12.88
N PRO A 74 12.70 9.29 -12.90
CA PRO A 74 11.49 9.78 -13.58
C PRO A 74 10.90 11.05 -12.93
N PHE A 75 11.12 11.21 -11.63
CA PHE A 75 10.78 12.41 -10.85
C PHE A 75 11.76 12.53 -9.67
N ASP A 76 11.50 13.43 -8.72
CA ASP A 76 12.41 13.70 -7.62
C ASP A 76 12.76 12.45 -6.80
N ARG A 77 14.00 12.36 -6.33
CA ARG A 77 14.50 11.18 -5.60
C ARG A 77 13.90 11.07 -4.20
N GLY A 78 13.63 12.21 -3.56
CA GLY A 78 12.92 12.29 -2.28
C GLY A 78 11.52 11.73 -2.46
N ASP A 79 10.78 12.23 -3.44
CA ASP A 79 9.41 11.76 -3.74
C ASP A 79 9.35 10.25 -4.05
N ILE A 80 10.31 9.69 -4.80
CA ILE A 80 10.38 8.23 -5.05
C ILE A 80 10.54 7.46 -3.75
N LYS A 81 11.42 7.94 -2.85
CA LYS A 81 11.69 7.32 -1.57
C LYS A 81 10.47 7.43 -0.64
N ASP A 82 9.85 8.59 -0.59
CA ASP A 82 8.71 8.84 0.28
C ASP A 82 7.49 8.04 -0.18
N LEU A 83 7.27 7.92 -1.49
CA LEU A 83 6.20 7.08 -2.05
C LEU A 83 6.40 5.60 -1.69
N ILE A 84 7.59 5.04 -1.94
CA ILE A 84 7.81 3.62 -1.64
C ILE A 84 7.71 3.35 -0.14
N GLN A 85 8.28 4.21 0.70
CA GLN A 85 8.20 4.06 2.16
C GLN A 85 6.77 4.14 2.67
N SER A 86 5.95 5.04 2.12
CA SER A 86 4.54 5.16 2.56
C SER A 86 3.72 3.91 2.18
N MET A 87 4.03 3.28 1.05
CA MET A 87 3.39 2.01 0.65
C MET A 87 3.87 0.84 1.51
N ASP A 88 5.15 0.81 1.84
CA ASP A 88 5.80 -0.15 2.73
C ASP A 88 5.19 -0.09 4.13
N ASP A 89 5.10 1.12 4.71
CA ASP A 89 4.49 1.37 6.03
C ASP A 89 3.04 0.85 6.10
N ALA A 90 2.27 0.94 5.00
CA ALA A 90 0.89 0.47 4.96
C ALA A 90 0.79 -1.06 5.15
N ILE A 91 1.59 -1.84 4.42
CA ILE A 91 1.58 -3.30 4.56
C ILE A 91 2.24 -3.74 5.88
N ASP A 92 3.23 -2.99 6.35
CA ASP A 92 3.84 -3.14 7.67
C ASP A 92 2.82 -3.06 8.81
N MET A 93 1.89 -2.11 8.73
CA MET A 93 0.81 -1.95 9.71
C MET A 93 -0.17 -3.13 9.68
N MET A 94 -0.42 -3.73 8.51
CA MET A 94 -1.21 -4.95 8.39
C MET A 94 -0.48 -6.13 9.06
N HIS A 95 0.83 -6.26 8.85
CA HIS A 95 1.65 -7.29 9.52
C HIS A 95 1.72 -7.06 11.04
N LYS A 96 1.83 -5.82 11.52
CA LYS A 96 1.76 -5.50 12.97
C LYS A 96 0.41 -5.91 13.58
N THR A 97 -0.67 -5.79 12.82
CA THR A 97 -1.98 -6.30 13.23
C THR A 97 -1.95 -7.83 13.39
N VAL A 98 -1.37 -8.56 12.44
CA VAL A 98 -1.15 -10.02 12.55
C VAL A 98 -0.34 -10.40 13.79
N LYS A 99 0.77 -9.70 14.05
CA LYS A 99 1.59 -9.93 15.25
C LYS A 99 0.76 -9.78 16.53
N THR A 100 -0.11 -8.78 16.58
CA THR A 100 -0.99 -8.50 17.71
C THR A 100 -2.06 -9.59 17.88
N VAL A 101 -2.69 -10.01 16.77
CA VAL A 101 -3.68 -11.09 16.75
C VAL A 101 -3.09 -12.39 17.28
N LYS A 102 -1.90 -12.76 16.82
CA LYS A 102 -1.18 -13.95 17.30
C LYS A 102 -0.80 -13.84 18.77
N LEU A 103 -0.27 -12.69 19.19
CA LEU A 103 0.18 -12.47 20.58
C LEU A 103 -0.95 -12.63 21.60
N PHE A 104 -2.14 -12.15 21.26
CA PHE A 104 -3.31 -12.22 22.13
C PHE A 104 -4.25 -13.40 21.80
N GLU A 105 -3.83 -14.32 20.93
CA GLU A 105 -4.59 -15.49 20.48
C GLU A 105 -6.04 -15.14 20.07
N ARG A 106 -6.23 -13.98 19.42
CA ARG A 106 -7.56 -13.49 19.06
C ARG A 106 -8.15 -14.30 17.91
N LYS A 107 -9.38 -14.76 18.11
CA LYS A 107 -10.14 -15.55 17.14
C LYS A 107 -11.43 -14.90 16.65
N GLU A 108 -11.86 -13.86 17.35
CA GLU A 108 -13.09 -13.14 17.09
C GLU A 108 -12.78 -11.65 17.08
N PHE A 109 -13.43 -10.93 16.18
CA PHE A 109 -13.22 -9.52 15.93
C PHE A 109 -14.55 -8.80 15.96
N ASP A 110 -14.55 -7.59 16.53
CA ASP A 110 -15.73 -6.75 16.63
C ASP A 110 -16.26 -6.37 15.23
N PRO A 111 -17.58 -6.20 15.02
CA PRO A 111 -18.13 -5.74 13.75
C PRO A 111 -17.46 -4.48 13.19
N LEU A 112 -17.04 -3.53 14.05
CA LEU A 112 -16.34 -2.32 13.60
C LEU A 112 -14.93 -2.62 13.09
N MET A 113 -14.25 -3.60 13.69
CA MET A 113 -12.96 -4.09 13.18
C MET A 113 -13.14 -4.78 11.82
N GLN A 114 -14.19 -5.59 11.66
CA GLN A 114 -14.52 -6.22 10.38
C GLN A 114 -14.79 -5.20 9.29
N GLU A 115 -15.54 -4.13 9.61
CA GLU A 115 -15.80 -3.04 8.67
C GLU A 115 -14.51 -2.30 8.28
N MET A 116 -13.61 -2.07 9.24
CA MET A 116 -12.32 -1.43 9.01
C MET A 116 -11.47 -2.22 7.99
N GLY A 117 -11.59 -3.56 7.94
CA GLY A 117 -10.97 -4.37 6.89
C GLY A 117 -11.38 -3.96 5.48
N GLY A 118 -12.67 -3.74 5.25
CA GLY A 118 -13.19 -3.27 3.96
C GLY A 118 -12.72 -1.84 3.61
N VAL A 119 -12.61 -0.97 4.61
CA VAL A 119 -12.06 0.39 4.46
C VAL A 119 -10.59 0.35 4.02
N ILE A 120 -9.77 -0.52 4.61
CA ILE A 120 -8.37 -0.72 4.24
C ILE A 120 -8.25 -1.23 2.80
N VAL A 121 -9.10 -2.19 2.39
CA VAL A 121 -9.14 -2.67 0.99
C VAL A 121 -9.49 -1.56 0.01
N ALA A 122 -10.45 -0.70 0.34
CA ALA A 122 -10.82 0.43 -0.49
C ALA A 122 -9.64 1.41 -0.66
N ALA A 123 -8.95 1.77 0.43
CA ALA A 123 -7.76 2.62 0.39
C ALA A 123 -6.65 2.02 -0.48
N ALA A 124 -6.34 0.73 -0.30
CA ALA A 124 -5.30 0.05 -1.06
C ALA A 124 -5.59 0.03 -2.57
N LYS A 125 -6.86 -0.17 -2.96
CA LYS A 125 -7.29 -0.15 -4.38
C LYS A 125 -7.17 1.24 -5.00
N LEU A 126 -7.50 2.29 -4.25
CA LEU A 126 -7.31 3.67 -4.70
C LEU A 126 -5.83 3.99 -4.94
N VAL A 127 -4.94 3.56 -4.03
CA VAL A 127 -3.49 3.70 -4.21
C VAL A 127 -3.05 2.93 -5.46
N ALA A 128 -3.45 1.67 -5.61
CA ALA A 128 -3.09 0.86 -6.77
C ALA A 128 -3.59 1.45 -8.10
N GLU A 129 -4.74 2.14 -8.11
CA GLU A 129 -5.23 2.88 -9.27
C GLU A 129 -4.37 4.12 -9.57
N ALA A 130 -3.93 4.85 -8.53
CA ALA A 130 -3.15 6.07 -8.70
C ALA A 130 -1.75 5.80 -9.29
N ILE A 131 -1.09 4.72 -8.88
CA ILE A 131 0.30 4.42 -9.26
C ILE A 131 0.58 4.48 -10.77
N PRO A 132 -0.16 3.79 -11.66
CA PRO A 132 0.11 3.87 -13.10
C PRO A 132 -0.14 5.27 -13.68
N LEU A 133 -1.01 6.08 -13.05
CA LEU A 133 -1.30 7.45 -13.48
C LEU A 133 -0.15 8.42 -13.17
N LEU A 134 0.73 8.07 -12.22
CA LEU A 134 1.90 8.89 -11.87
C LEU A 134 2.94 8.96 -13.00
N ASN A 135 2.90 8.04 -13.97
CA ASN A 135 3.81 8.10 -15.12
C ASN A 135 3.62 9.37 -15.98
N LYS A 136 2.43 9.99 -15.91
CA LYS A 136 2.04 11.20 -16.64
C LYS A 136 1.13 12.06 -15.78
N VAL A 137 1.62 12.47 -14.59
CA VAL A 137 0.88 13.28 -13.62
C VAL A 137 0.15 14.45 -14.28
N ALA A 138 0.82 15.24 -15.12
CA ALA A 138 0.23 16.41 -15.78
C ALA A 138 -0.97 16.07 -16.69
N THR A 139 -1.02 14.87 -17.26
CA THR A 139 -2.17 14.39 -18.06
C THR A 139 -3.29 13.86 -17.17
N HIS A 140 -2.94 13.31 -16.01
CA HIS A 140 -3.88 12.61 -15.13
C HIS A 140 -4.30 13.42 -13.89
N THR A 141 -3.95 14.71 -13.81
CA THR A 141 -4.20 15.58 -12.65
C THR A 141 -5.65 15.51 -12.14
N VAL A 142 -6.64 15.51 -13.03
CA VAL A 142 -8.05 15.45 -12.63
C VAL A 142 -8.38 14.15 -11.90
N ARG A 143 -7.94 12.99 -12.41
CA ARG A 143 -8.21 11.71 -11.75
C ARG A 143 -7.37 11.55 -10.48
N LEU A 144 -6.11 11.97 -10.50
CA LEU A 144 -5.24 11.92 -9.32
C LEU A 144 -5.79 12.76 -8.16
N ASN A 145 -6.31 13.96 -8.44
CA ASN A 145 -6.97 14.78 -7.42
C ASN A 145 -8.24 14.12 -6.88
N ALA A 146 -9.06 13.52 -7.76
CA ALA A 146 -10.25 12.78 -7.33
C ALA A 146 -9.89 11.57 -6.46
N ILE A 147 -8.85 10.82 -6.80
CA ILE A 147 -8.36 9.71 -5.97
C ILE A 147 -7.87 10.23 -4.61
N ALA A 148 -7.13 11.33 -4.57
CA ALA A 148 -6.70 11.92 -3.31
C ALA A 148 -7.89 12.30 -2.41
N GLU A 149 -8.93 12.90 -2.99
CA GLU A 149 -10.18 13.16 -2.25
C GLU A 149 -10.89 11.89 -1.79
N GLU A 150 -10.91 10.84 -2.61
CA GLU A 150 -11.47 9.53 -2.24
C GLU A 150 -10.69 8.90 -1.07
N VAL A 151 -9.36 8.98 -1.07
CA VAL A 151 -8.50 8.50 0.03
C VAL A 151 -8.81 9.24 1.32
N MET A 152 -8.93 10.58 1.30
CA MET A 152 -9.28 11.35 2.50
C MET A 152 -10.65 10.94 3.09
N ARG A 153 -11.63 10.61 2.24
CA ARG A 153 -12.94 10.14 2.72
C ARG A 153 -12.86 8.76 3.36
N VAL A 154 -12.04 7.87 2.80
CA VAL A 154 -11.80 6.53 3.34
C VAL A 154 -11.07 6.61 4.68
N GLU A 155 -10.08 7.50 4.81
CA GLU A 155 -9.40 7.81 6.08
C GLU A 155 -10.39 8.32 7.13
N SER A 156 -11.23 9.31 6.79
CA SER A 156 -12.24 9.83 7.73
C SER A 156 -13.19 8.73 8.22
N ARG A 157 -13.57 7.78 7.35
CA ARG A 157 -14.38 6.62 7.76
C ARG A 157 -13.61 5.69 8.71
N ALA A 158 -12.32 5.47 8.48
CA ALA A 158 -11.49 4.66 9.38
C ALA A 158 -11.42 5.29 10.78
N ASP A 159 -11.25 6.61 10.86
CA ASP A 159 -11.24 7.36 12.11
C ASP A 159 -12.58 7.26 12.86
N ASP A 160 -13.70 7.46 12.16
CA ASP A 160 -15.05 7.31 12.76
C ASP A 160 -15.25 5.91 13.36
N LEU A 161 -14.82 4.85 12.65
CA LEU A 161 -14.91 3.46 13.12
C LEU A 161 -14.03 3.24 14.35
N HIS A 162 -12.83 3.83 14.36
CA HIS A 162 -11.92 3.73 15.49
C HIS A 162 -12.47 4.43 16.74
N GLU A 163 -12.96 5.66 16.60
CA GLU A 163 -13.55 6.43 17.71
C GLU A 163 -14.79 5.74 18.28
N GLN A 164 -15.67 5.22 17.41
CA GLN A 164 -16.85 4.47 17.84
C GLN A 164 -16.45 3.18 18.57
N GLY A 165 -15.47 2.43 18.06
CA GLY A 165 -14.99 1.22 18.71
C GLY A 165 -14.35 1.48 20.07
N LEU A 166 -13.62 2.58 20.22
CA LEU A 166 -13.09 3.00 21.53
C LEU A 166 -14.20 3.36 22.51
N LYS A 167 -15.24 4.05 22.05
CA LYS A 167 -16.40 4.42 22.86
C LYS A 167 -17.21 3.20 23.32
N ASP A 168 -17.32 2.18 22.49
CA ASP A 168 -18.05 0.94 22.85
C ASP A 168 -17.26 0.06 23.84
N LEU A 169 -15.93 0.24 23.90
CA LEU A 169 -15.03 -0.52 24.78
C LEU A 169 -14.98 0.02 26.23
N PHE A 170 -15.19 1.32 26.46
CA PHE A 170 -14.98 2.01 27.74
C PHE A 170 -16.23 2.73 28.25
#